data_AF-A0A495XLW1-F1
#
_entry.id   AF-A0A495XLW1-F1
#
_cell.length_a   1.000
_cell.length_b   1.000
_cell.length_c   1.000
_cell.angle_alpha   90.00
_cell.angle_beta   90.00
_cell.angle_gamma   90.00
#
_symmetry.space_group_name_H-M   'P 1'
#
loop_
_entity.id
_entity.type
_entity.pdbx_description
1 polymer ?
#
loop_
_entity_poly.entity_id
_entity_poly.type
_entity_poly.pdbx_seq_one_letter_code
_entity_poly.pdbx_strand_id
1 'polypeptide(L)'
;MTYLYVVFLVLTTGMLAAGVVEQRRHLAQLDSIEHRVLVNGIRGKSSITRLCAGALRGGGLVTTAKTTGTAARFIHPDGSEEPVYRKWGIANVVEQIGIVRRAAAYRSDVLVIECMAVMPDLQEINQSKLIRSTIGVLCNVREDHLAEMGPTLDDVARSLSRSMPVGGVCVTAEQDRLHILEEEAAKRNCELIAVDPESVTDEDMAGFTWVTFKENVAIALKVAELLGVNRRSALAGMWSAPPDPGVLSVQTRAVGDKRIKLANVFAANDPESTLMNIERLLEQGAIARPLHVVVNCRPDRVERNKQMGALIARIDPDRVVLIGEPTRSALSAVDERWRDRVTDLGGPRGQQELLDAILAEVESTASLVAIGNIHGQGEVLLEAVDHLPEPPAEEPGDAGRQPGGRGGAGRVPPGPPADRHGARPVPPRAAPGAPIRRTPPRGAPDGRPSRPLVDPTPVPRDRRPTPSPPVTPPHPASPHPASPHPTTPHPAAPHPAAPHPAAPHPAAPHPAAPHPAAPHPAAPHPAAPHPVDRPHPADRPRRADRPRRLPPDAAGNASAETRYLDPHPRRGLPPGPVPRTGAAPPHPPRRPAPDPHDDLADPARQQPPVRRAPRRPDDRPAPRSPEQQ
;
A
#
# COMPACT_ATOMS: atom_id res chain seq x y z
N MET A 1 20.75 -2.31 51.27
CA MET A 1 21.43 -2.85 50.07
C MET A 1 20.86 -4.18 49.61
N THR A 2 21.07 -5.32 50.30
CA THR A 2 20.63 -6.65 49.82
C THR A 2 19.15 -6.72 49.39
N TYR A 3 18.25 -6.11 50.16
CA TYR A 3 16.82 -5.97 49.80
C TYR A 3 16.61 -5.32 48.42
N LEU A 4 17.31 -4.23 48.10
CA LEU A 4 17.18 -3.53 46.82
C LEU A 4 17.70 -4.38 45.65
N TYR A 5 18.77 -5.17 45.87
CA TYR A 5 19.23 -6.13 44.86
C TYR A 5 18.23 -7.26 44.61
N VAL A 6 17.55 -7.75 45.65
CA VAL A 6 16.48 -8.75 45.51
C VAL A 6 15.27 -8.16 44.78
N VAL A 7 14.82 -6.95 45.14
CA VAL A 7 13.72 -6.26 44.45
C VAL A 7 14.08 -6.03 42.98
N PHE A 8 15.28 -5.52 42.68
CA PHE A 8 15.76 -5.33 41.31
C PHE A 8 15.81 -6.64 40.52
N LEU A 9 16.33 -7.72 41.12
CA LEU A 9 16.38 -9.04 40.49
C LEU A 9 14.98 -9.60 40.20
N VAL A 10 14.03 -9.44 41.13
CA VAL A 10 12.64 -9.89 40.95
C VAL A 10 11.95 -9.08 39.84
N LEU A 11 12.14 -7.76 39.80
CA LEU A 11 11.57 -6.89 38.76
C LEU A 11 12.16 -7.18 37.38
N THR A 12 13.48 -7.32 37.26
CA THR A 12 14.13 -7.65 35.98
C THR A 12 13.81 -9.07 35.50
N THR A 13 13.73 -10.05 36.41
CA THR A 13 13.30 -11.42 36.07
C THR A 13 11.82 -11.46 35.66
N GLY A 14 10.95 -10.71 36.34
CA GLY A 14 9.54 -10.58 35.96
C GLY A 14 9.34 -9.90 34.60
N MET A 15 10.09 -8.83 34.33
CA MET A 15 10.08 -8.14 33.03
C MET A 15 10.60 -9.05 31.91
N LEU A 16 11.69 -9.79 32.14
CA LEU A 16 12.21 -10.77 31.19
C LEU A 16 11.20 -11.90 30.91
N ALA A 17 10.57 -12.45 31.95
CA ALA A 17 9.54 -13.47 31.80
C ALA A 17 8.31 -12.95 31.04
N ALA A 18 7.87 -11.72 31.31
CA ALA A 18 6.79 -11.08 30.58
C ALA A 18 7.12 -10.90 29.08
N GLY A 19 8.30 -10.37 28.76
CA GLY A 19 8.77 -10.21 27.39
C GLY A 19 8.93 -11.54 26.62
N VAL A 20 9.40 -12.61 27.29
CA VAL A 20 9.47 -13.96 26.71
C VAL A 20 8.06 -14.53 26.46
N VAL A 21 7.10 -14.30 27.35
CA VAL A 21 5.70 -14.71 27.16
C VAL A 21 5.02 -13.92 26.04
N GLU A 22 5.26 -12.61 25.95
CA GLU A 22 4.77 -11.76 24.85
C GLU A 22 5.35 -12.21 23.51
N GLN A 23 6.68 -12.36 23.41
CA GLN A 23 7.33 -12.81 22.18
C GLN A 23 6.82 -14.20 21.75
N ARG A 24 6.67 -15.16 22.67
CA ARG A 24 6.11 -16.49 22.35
C ARG A 24 4.66 -16.42 21.87
N ARG A 25 3.84 -15.52 22.41
CA ARG A 25 2.46 -15.30 21.96
C ARG A 25 2.40 -14.66 20.57
N HIS A 26 3.26 -13.69 20.29
CA HIS A 26 3.36 -13.06 18.97
C HIS A 26 3.82 -14.05 17.90
N LEU A 27 4.85 -14.86 18.20
CA LEU A 27 5.31 -15.92 17.30
C LEU A 27 4.19 -16.94 17.02
N ALA A 28 3.52 -17.44 18.06
CA ALA A 28 2.38 -18.36 17.87
C ALA A 28 1.19 -17.74 17.10
N GLN A 29 1.08 -16.42 17.02
CA GLN A 29 0.09 -15.72 16.18
C GLN A 29 0.56 -15.62 14.73
N LEU A 30 1.84 -15.32 14.48
CA LEU A 30 2.44 -15.37 13.14
C LEU A 30 2.37 -16.79 12.55
N ASP A 31 2.73 -17.80 13.34
CA ASP A 31 2.73 -19.21 12.95
C ASP A 31 1.30 -19.77 12.75
N SER A 32 0.26 -19.00 13.12
CA SER A 32 -1.17 -19.37 12.94
C SER A 32 -1.85 -18.73 11.71
N ILE A 33 -1.15 -17.85 11.00
CA ILE A 33 -1.60 -17.20 9.76
C ILE A 33 -0.69 -17.74 8.66
N GLU A 34 -1.16 -18.63 7.79
CA GLU A 34 -0.27 -19.39 6.90
C GLU A 34 0.54 -18.47 5.98
N HIS A 35 -0.15 -17.56 5.29
CA HIS A 35 0.46 -16.65 4.33
C HIS A 35 0.50 -15.21 4.88
N ARG A 36 1.66 -14.58 4.78
CA ARG A 36 1.89 -13.22 5.29
C ARG A 36 2.58 -12.42 4.18
N VAL A 37 1.88 -11.44 3.62
CA VAL A 37 2.35 -10.63 2.49
C VAL A 37 2.80 -9.27 3.02
N LEU A 38 4.08 -8.94 2.90
CA LEU A 38 4.62 -7.63 3.31
C LEU A 38 4.84 -6.73 2.09
N VAL A 39 4.06 -5.65 1.99
CA VAL A 39 4.10 -4.69 0.88
C VAL A 39 4.98 -3.49 1.23
N ASN A 40 6.04 -3.27 0.48
CA ASN A 40 7.01 -2.20 0.68
C ASN A 40 7.42 -1.55 -0.66
N GLY A 41 8.13 -0.44 -0.61
CA GLY A 41 8.48 0.38 -1.79
C GLY A 41 8.15 1.85 -1.55
N ILE A 42 8.47 2.73 -2.49
CA ILE A 42 8.18 4.16 -2.32
C ILE A 42 6.68 4.41 -2.52
N ARG A 43 6.14 4.10 -3.71
CA ARG A 43 4.76 4.44 -4.11
C ARG A 43 3.87 3.21 -4.28
N GLY A 44 2.55 3.42 -4.23
CA GLY A 44 1.55 2.37 -4.48
C GLY A 44 1.30 1.39 -3.33
N LYS A 45 2.03 1.47 -2.22
CA LYS A 45 1.95 0.53 -1.08
C LYS A 45 0.53 0.25 -0.57
N SER A 46 -0.25 1.28 -0.24
CA SER A 46 -1.65 1.11 0.18
C SER A 46 -2.51 0.46 -0.90
N SER A 47 -2.39 0.92 -2.15
CA SER A 47 -3.19 0.45 -3.27
C SER A 47 -2.91 -1.02 -3.56
N ILE A 48 -1.64 -1.43 -3.60
CA ILE A 48 -1.24 -2.84 -3.76
C ILE A 48 -1.71 -3.68 -2.57
N THR A 49 -1.62 -3.18 -1.34
CA THR A 49 -2.15 -3.86 -0.14
C THR A 49 -3.65 -4.13 -0.27
N ARG A 50 -4.42 -3.17 -0.80
CA ARG A 50 -5.86 -3.29 -1.06
C ARG A 50 -6.19 -4.22 -2.21
N LEU A 51 -5.44 -4.14 -3.31
CA LEU A 51 -5.61 -4.99 -4.49
C LEU A 51 -5.30 -6.46 -4.15
N CYS A 52 -4.17 -6.74 -3.51
CA CYS A 52 -3.83 -8.08 -3.02
C CYS A 52 -4.94 -8.62 -2.09
N ALA A 53 -5.41 -7.82 -1.12
CA ALA A 53 -6.47 -8.23 -0.21
C ALA A 53 -7.81 -8.47 -0.92
N GLY A 54 -8.17 -7.64 -1.90
CA GLY A 54 -9.34 -7.82 -2.75
C GLY A 54 -9.26 -9.08 -3.60
N ALA A 55 -8.14 -9.28 -4.30
CA ALA A 55 -7.88 -10.44 -5.14
C ALA A 55 -8.03 -11.76 -4.36
N LEU A 56 -7.43 -11.83 -3.18
CA LEU A 56 -7.44 -13.03 -2.35
C LEU A 56 -8.83 -13.31 -1.76
N ARG A 57 -9.58 -12.28 -1.35
CA ARG A 57 -11.01 -12.43 -1.00
C ARG A 57 -11.85 -12.89 -2.19
N GLY A 58 -11.59 -12.39 -3.40
CA GLY A 58 -12.24 -12.84 -4.64
C GLY A 58 -11.94 -14.31 -4.98
N GLY A 59 -10.82 -14.83 -4.49
CA GLY A 59 -10.47 -16.26 -4.49
C GLY A 59 -11.11 -17.09 -3.38
N GLY A 60 -11.81 -16.46 -2.43
CA GLY A 60 -12.45 -17.12 -1.28
C GLY A 60 -11.57 -17.26 -0.02
N LEU A 61 -10.36 -16.68 -0.01
CA LEU A 61 -9.44 -16.74 1.14
C LEU A 61 -9.83 -15.71 2.22
N VAL A 62 -9.84 -16.13 3.49
CA VAL A 62 -10.09 -15.28 4.66
C VAL A 62 -8.92 -14.32 4.84
N THR A 63 -9.02 -13.16 4.18
CA THR A 63 -7.90 -12.23 4.05
C THR A 63 -8.13 -10.95 4.84
N THR A 64 -7.33 -10.73 5.88
CA THR A 64 -7.24 -9.42 6.56
C THR A 64 -6.11 -8.60 5.97
N ALA A 65 -6.24 -7.27 6.04
CA ALA A 65 -5.17 -6.39 5.57
C ALA A 65 -5.01 -5.12 6.40
N LYS A 66 -3.88 -4.41 6.22
CA LYS A 66 -3.64 -3.14 6.90
C LYS A 66 -2.78 -2.17 6.08
N THR A 67 -3.33 -0.98 5.80
CA THR A 67 -2.62 0.16 5.18
C THR A 67 -2.12 1.14 6.24
N THR A 68 -1.23 2.05 5.87
CA THR A 68 -0.43 2.83 6.83
C THR A 68 -0.39 4.34 6.62
N GLY A 69 -0.77 4.80 5.42
CA GLY A 69 -0.72 6.18 4.97
C GLY A 69 -1.69 7.15 5.68
N THR A 70 -2.13 8.18 4.96
CA THR A 70 -2.82 9.38 5.51
C THR A 70 -3.99 9.02 6.45
N ALA A 71 -4.76 7.99 6.13
CA ALA A 71 -5.62 7.31 7.08
C ALA A 71 -5.25 5.82 7.13
N ALA A 72 -4.53 5.39 8.17
CA ALA A 72 -4.20 3.98 8.38
C ALA A 72 -5.47 3.17 8.71
N ARG A 73 -5.69 2.07 7.97
CA ARG A 73 -6.92 1.26 8.04
C ARG A 73 -6.60 -0.19 8.34
N PHE A 74 -7.40 -0.82 9.20
CA PHE A 74 -7.49 -2.27 9.27
C PHE A 74 -8.67 -2.71 8.40
N ILE A 75 -8.41 -3.64 7.49
CA ILE A 75 -9.39 -4.18 6.52
C ILE A 75 -9.76 -5.59 6.96
N HIS A 76 -11.05 -5.79 7.21
CA HIS A 76 -11.62 -7.03 7.72
C HIS A 76 -11.80 -8.10 6.61
N PRO A 77 -12.08 -9.38 6.95
CA PRO A 77 -12.26 -10.45 5.97
C PRO A 77 -13.42 -10.25 4.98
N ASP A 78 -14.39 -9.41 5.34
CA ASP A 78 -15.53 -9.02 4.49
C ASP A 78 -15.22 -7.79 3.60
N GLY A 79 -14.04 -7.18 3.74
CA GLY A 79 -13.65 -5.96 3.05
C GLY A 79 -14.08 -4.66 3.74
N SER A 80 -14.78 -4.72 4.88
CA SER A 80 -15.07 -3.53 5.69
C SER A 80 -13.80 -2.96 6.34
N GLU A 81 -13.85 -1.72 6.83
CA GLU A 81 -12.67 -0.99 7.32
C GLU A 81 -12.90 -0.18 8.59
N GLU A 82 -11.92 -0.22 9.50
CA GLU A 82 -11.85 0.67 10.66
C GLU A 82 -10.52 1.47 10.73
N PRO A 83 -10.49 2.65 11.38
CA PRO A 83 -9.24 3.40 11.60
C PRO A 83 -8.30 2.68 12.57
N VAL A 84 -7.01 2.62 12.26
CA VAL A 84 -5.97 2.17 13.20
C VAL A 84 -5.62 3.33 14.15
N TYR A 85 -6.26 3.36 15.32
CA TYR A 85 -6.06 4.40 16.33
C TYR A 85 -4.62 4.45 16.88
N ARG A 86 -3.84 5.44 16.44
CA ARG A 86 -2.47 5.71 16.90
C ARG A 86 -2.46 6.59 18.15
N LYS A 87 -1.78 6.15 19.21
CA LYS A 87 -1.60 6.96 20.43
C LYS A 87 -0.77 8.20 20.10
N TRP A 88 -1.30 9.39 20.41
CA TRP A 88 -0.74 10.69 20.01
C TRP A 88 -0.64 10.92 18.48
N GLY A 89 -1.31 10.11 17.66
CA GLY A 89 -1.22 10.18 16.19
C GLY A 89 0.08 9.63 15.60
N ILE A 90 1.08 9.30 16.42
CA ILE A 90 2.42 8.89 15.98
C ILE A 90 2.39 7.45 15.45
N ALA A 91 2.89 7.27 14.22
CA ALA A 91 3.12 5.97 13.60
C ALA A 91 4.25 5.19 14.31
N ASN A 92 4.03 3.91 14.62
CA ASN A 92 5.05 3.10 15.29
C ASN A 92 4.99 1.63 14.84
N VAL A 93 6.13 1.04 14.46
CA VAL A 93 6.21 -0.38 14.04
C VAL A 93 5.68 -1.38 15.07
N VAL A 94 5.64 -1.02 16.36
CA VAL A 94 5.03 -1.85 17.42
C VAL A 94 3.51 -2.01 17.21
N GLU A 95 2.83 -1.11 16.49
CA GLU A 95 1.40 -1.23 16.17
C GLU A 95 1.08 -2.53 15.39
N GLN A 96 2.03 -3.05 14.63
CA GLN A 96 1.92 -4.28 13.84
C GLN A 96 1.69 -5.53 14.72
N ILE A 97 2.17 -5.56 15.97
CA ILE A 97 1.89 -6.65 16.93
C ILE A 97 0.39 -6.72 17.22
N GLY A 98 -0.27 -5.56 17.32
CA GLY A 98 -1.72 -5.47 17.48
C GLY A 98 -2.48 -5.98 16.24
N ILE A 99 -1.96 -5.71 15.04
CA ILE A 99 -2.55 -6.15 13.77
C ILE A 99 -2.45 -7.67 13.60
N VAL A 100 -1.26 -8.26 13.81
CA VAL A 100 -1.04 -9.72 13.75
C VAL A 100 -1.95 -10.45 14.72
N ARG A 101 -2.07 -9.97 15.97
CA ARG A 101 -2.98 -10.54 16.97
C ARG A 101 -4.44 -10.54 16.51
N ARG A 102 -4.88 -9.53 15.74
CA ARG A 102 -6.24 -9.46 15.18
C ARG A 102 -6.41 -10.41 13.99
N ALA A 103 -5.46 -10.44 13.07
CA ALA A 103 -5.49 -11.35 11.92
C ALA A 103 -5.58 -12.83 12.37
N ALA A 104 -4.83 -13.19 13.41
CA ALA A 104 -4.91 -14.51 14.05
C ALA A 104 -6.26 -14.76 14.75
N ALA A 105 -6.87 -13.74 15.36
CA ALA A 105 -8.19 -13.85 15.97
C ALA A 105 -9.32 -14.08 14.94
N TYR A 106 -9.18 -13.50 13.73
CA TYR A 106 -10.05 -13.80 12.58
C TYR A 106 -9.77 -15.16 11.93
N ARG A 107 -8.68 -15.85 12.31
CA ARG A 107 -8.15 -17.04 11.61
C ARG A 107 -7.94 -16.78 10.12
N SER A 108 -7.22 -15.70 9.83
CA SER A 108 -6.94 -15.32 8.44
C SER A 108 -6.02 -16.34 7.78
N ASP A 109 -6.40 -16.83 6.59
CA ASP A 109 -5.50 -17.61 5.72
C ASP A 109 -4.34 -16.71 5.25
N VAL A 110 -4.64 -15.43 4.98
CA VAL A 110 -3.67 -14.43 4.55
C VAL A 110 -3.77 -13.13 5.37
N LEU A 111 -2.63 -12.60 5.78
CA LEU A 111 -2.47 -11.21 6.23
C LEU A 111 -1.67 -10.42 5.19
N VAL A 112 -2.30 -9.42 4.57
CA VAL A 112 -1.62 -8.47 3.67
C VAL A 112 -1.33 -7.16 4.40
N ILE A 113 -0.06 -6.83 4.60
CA ILE A 113 0.32 -5.71 5.47
C ILE A 113 1.38 -4.81 4.83
N GLU A 114 1.16 -3.51 4.90
CA GLU A 114 2.09 -2.51 4.40
C GLU A 114 3.23 -2.23 5.41
N CYS A 115 4.44 -2.02 4.86
CA CYS A 115 5.63 -1.60 5.57
C CYS A 115 5.60 -0.08 5.85
N MET A 116 5.81 0.26 7.13
CA MET A 116 5.83 1.65 7.63
C MET A 116 7.24 2.21 7.79
N ALA A 117 8.26 1.35 7.69
CA ALA A 117 9.60 1.67 8.12
C ALA A 117 10.37 2.34 6.98
N VAL A 118 10.84 3.56 7.22
CA VAL A 118 11.77 4.26 6.33
C VAL A 118 13.20 3.75 6.58
N MET A 119 13.65 3.78 7.83
CA MET A 119 15.00 3.33 8.21
C MET A 119 15.25 1.85 7.87
N PRO A 120 16.38 1.49 7.22
CA PRO A 120 16.73 0.10 6.86
C PRO A 120 16.60 -0.91 8.01
N ASP A 121 17.10 -0.57 9.20
CA ASP A 121 17.04 -1.44 10.39
C ASP A 121 15.60 -1.71 10.85
N LEU A 122 14.72 -0.72 10.72
CA LEU A 122 13.31 -0.88 11.08
C LEU A 122 12.55 -1.70 10.03
N GLN A 123 12.96 -1.65 8.75
CA GLN A 123 12.46 -2.53 7.71
C GLN A 123 12.86 -3.99 7.98
N GLU A 124 14.13 -4.22 8.33
CA GLU A 124 14.63 -5.56 8.66
C GLU A 124 14.01 -6.13 9.95
N ILE A 125 13.81 -5.30 10.98
CA ILE A 125 13.08 -5.71 12.21
C ILE A 125 11.61 -6.01 11.90
N ASN A 126 10.95 -5.17 11.10
CA ASN A 126 9.57 -5.39 10.70
C ASN A 126 9.43 -6.74 9.96
N GLN A 127 10.33 -7.05 9.05
CA GLN A 127 10.31 -8.33 8.34
C GLN A 127 10.74 -9.51 9.21
N SER A 128 11.94 -9.52 9.77
CA SER A 128 12.51 -10.69 10.48
C SER A 128 11.78 -11.07 11.78
N LYS A 129 11.15 -10.09 12.45
CA LYS A 129 10.62 -10.25 13.81
C LYS A 129 9.13 -9.93 13.95
N LEU A 130 8.62 -8.89 13.29
CA LEU A 130 7.23 -8.45 13.49
C LEU A 130 6.24 -9.14 12.55
N ILE A 131 6.57 -9.31 11.27
CA ILE A 131 5.66 -9.84 10.24
C ILE A 131 6.07 -11.22 9.74
N ARG A 132 7.37 -11.50 9.59
CA ARG A 132 7.90 -12.74 8.99
C ARG A 132 7.15 -13.12 7.72
N SER A 133 7.16 -12.25 6.71
CA SER A 133 6.41 -12.51 5.48
C SER A 133 6.83 -13.82 4.83
N THR A 134 5.87 -14.52 4.22
CA THR A 134 6.12 -15.61 3.28
C THR A 134 6.33 -15.07 1.86
N ILE A 135 5.66 -13.94 1.55
CA ILE A 135 5.75 -13.21 0.29
C ILE A 135 6.12 -11.76 0.62
N GLY A 136 7.26 -11.28 0.10
CA GLY A 136 7.57 -9.86 0.03
C GLY A 136 7.00 -9.23 -1.24
N VAL A 137 6.69 -7.94 -1.20
CA VAL A 137 6.36 -7.15 -2.38
C VAL A 137 7.16 -5.86 -2.37
N LEU A 138 7.87 -5.56 -3.46
CA LEU A 138 8.59 -4.31 -3.68
C LEU A 138 7.94 -3.55 -4.84
N CYS A 139 7.20 -2.48 -4.54
CA CYS A 139 6.36 -1.81 -5.53
C CYS A 139 7.16 -1.06 -6.61
N ASN A 140 8.22 -0.35 -6.21
CA ASN A 140 9.09 0.50 -7.04
C ASN A 140 10.20 1.13 -6.18
N VAL A 141 11.31 1.48 -6.83
CA VAL A 141 12.42 2.29 -6.32
C VAL A 141 12.31 3.69 -6.94
N ARG A 142 12.25 4.74 -6.12
CA ARG A 142 12.15 6.15 -6.56
C ARG A 142 12.88 7.07 -5.57
N GLU A 143 13.12 8.32 -5.97
CA GLU A 143 13.73 9.32 -5.07
C GLU A 143 12.72 9.74 -4.00
N ASP A 144 12.95 9.28 -2.77
CA ASP A 144 12.28 9.69 -1.55
C ASP A 144 13.17 9.29 -0.36
N HIS A 145 13.06 9.98 0.78
CA HIS A 145 13.77 9.64 2.02
C HIS A 145 15.28 9.34 1.89
N LEU A 146 15.99 10.05 1.00
CA LEU A 146 17.42 9.84 0.73
C LEU A 146 18.33 10.09 1.95
N ALA A 147 17.89 10.89 2.92
CA ALA A 147 18.59 11.08 4.19
C ALA A 147 18.55 9.84 5.10
N GLU A 148 17.48 9.05 5.02
CA GLU A 148 17.26 7.85 5.83
C GLU A 148 17.63 6.54 5.12
N MET A 149 17.46 6.48 3.79
CA MET A 149 17.70 5.29 2.97
C MET A 149 19.06 5.26 2.27
N GLY A 150 19.71 6.43 2.12
CA GLY A 150 21.00 6.60 1.44
C GLY A 150 20.89 7.51 0.21
N PRO A 151 22.03 8.10 -0.23
CA PRO A 151 22.03 9.23 -1.17
C PRO A 151 21.65 8.91 -2.62
N THR A 152 21.56 7.63 -3.01
CA THR A 152 21.26 7.23 -4.40
C THR A 152 20.06 6.27 -4.48
N LEU A 153 19.44 6.18 -5.67
CA LEU A 153 18.42 5.17 -5.96
C LEU A 153 18.91 3.72 -5.72
N ASP A 154 20.21 3.49 -5.89
CA ASP A 154 20.85 2.20 -5.65
C ASP A 154 20.88 1.86 -4.14
N ASP A 155 21.10 2.87 -3.29
CA ASP A 155 20.96 2.73 -1.83
C ASP A 155 19.50 2.52 -1.43
N VAL A 156 18.56 3.26 -2.03
CA VAL A 156 17.10 3.07 -1.83
C VAL A 156 16.68 1.63 -2.19
N ALA A 157 17.18 1.07 -3.30
CA ALA A 157 16.92 -0.33 -3.67
C ALA A 157 17.44 -1.32 -2.61
N ARG A 158 18.66 -1.12 -2.09
CA ARG A 158 19.26 -1.97 -1.04
C ARG A 158 18.60 -1.79 0.33
N SER A 159 18.12 -0.57 0.63
CA SER A 159 17.29 -0.23 1.79
C SER A 159 15.97 -1.00 1.75
N LEU A 160 15.20 -0.84 0.67
CA LEU A 160 13.91 -1.53 0.48
C LEU A 160 14.04 -3.05 0.49
N SER A 161 15.15 -3.59 -0.04
CA SER A 161 15.45 -5.03 -0.01
C SER A 161 15.61 -5.61 1.40
N ARG A 162 15.72 -4.79 2.46
CA ARG A 162 15.66 -5.24 3.87
C ARG A 162 14.32 -5.86 4.25
N SER A 163 13.23 -5.59 3.50
CA SER A 163 11.93 -6.22 3.72
C SER A 163 11.70 -7.55 2.97
N MET A 164 12.67 -8.03 2.17
CA MET A 164 12.55 -9.32 1.49
C MET A 164 12.54 -10.50 2.47
N PRO A 165 11.74 -11.56 2.24
CA PRO A 165 11.78 -12.77 3.07
C PRO A 165 13.03 -13.60 2.85
N VAL A 166 13.55 -14.18 3.94
CA VAL A 166 14.64 -15.15 3.88
C VAL A 166 14.04 -16.53 3.58
N GLY A 167 14.43 -17.16 2.46
CA GLY A 167 13.85 -18.43 2.04
C GLY A 167 12.41 -18.36 1.51
N GLY A 168 11.92 -17.16 1.14
CA GLY A 168 10.57 -16.94 0.60
C GLY A 168 10.59 -16.26 -0.78
N VAL A 169 9.42 -15.86 -1.27
CA VAL A 169 9.25 -15.22 -2.58
C VAL A 169 9.16 -13.69 -2.43
N CYS A 170 9.67 -12.91 -3.38
CA CYS A 170 9.42 -11.49 -3.47
C CYS A 170 8.91 -11.10 -4.88
N VAL A 171 7.79 -10.38 -4.96
CA VAL A 171 7.21 -9.90 -6.22
C VAL A 171 7.55 -8.42 -6.42
N THR A 172 7.92 -8.02 -7.63
CA THR A 172 8.19 -6.61 -7.96
C THR A 172 7.80 -6.25 -9.39
N ALA A 173 7.45 -4.98 -9.63
CA ALA A 173 7.33 -4.40 -10.97
C ALA A 173 8.51 -3.46 -11.30
N GLU A 174 9.53 -3.40 -10.43
CA GLU A 174 10.75 -2.62 -10.64
C GLU A 174 11.60 -3.22 -11.77
N GLN A 175 12.03 -2.36 -12.70
CA GLN A 175 12.83 -2.76 -13.87
C GLN A 175 14.19 -2.07 -13.88
N ASP A 176 14.25 -0.76 -13.69
CA ASP A 176 15.48 0.05 -13.74
C ASP A 176 16.52 -0.38 -12.70
N ARG A 177 16.07 -0.87 -11.54
CA ARG A 177 16.92 -1.41 -10.46
C ARG A 177 16.76 -2.90 -10.18
N LEU A 178 16.14 -3.65 -11.10
CA LEU A 178 15.92 -5.10 -10.97
C LEU A 178 17.20 -5.85 -10.59
N HIS A 179 18.33 -5.56 -11.26
CA HIS A 179 19.63 -6.19 -11.00
C HIS A 179 20.15 -6.04 -9.56
N ILE A 180 19.80 -4.96 -8.86
CA ILE A 180 20.15 -4.77 -7.44
C ILE A 180 19.22 -5.60 -6.55
N LEU A 181 17.94 -5.67 -6.90
CA LEU A 181 16.97 -6.50 -6.19
C LEU A 181 17.32 -7.98 -6.35
N GLU A 182 17.77 -8.43 -7.52
CA GLU A 182 18.27 -9.79 -7.75
C GLU A 182 19.49 -10.11 -6.86
N GLU A 183 20.47 -9.19 -6.78
CA GLU A 183 21.65 -9.33 -5.94
C GLU A 183 21.29 -9.43 -4.45
N GLU A 184 20.34 -8.62 -3.97
CA GLU A 184 19.87 -8.64 -2.58
C GLU A 184 18.95 -9.84 -2.29
N ALA A 185 18.14 -10.30 -3.25
CA ALA A 185 17.31 -11.49 -3.12
C ALA A 185 18.18 -12.76 -2.99
N ALA A 186 19.22 -12.88 -3.82
CA ALA A 186 20.17 -13.98 -3.77
C ALA A 186 20.85 -14.10 -2.38
N LYS A 187 21.28 -12.97 -1.79
CA LYS A 187 21.85 -12.92 -0.42
C LYS A 187 20.92 -13.46 0.67
N ARG A 188 19.60 -13.47 0.43
CA ARG A 188 18.56 -13.90 1.36
C ARG A 188 17.98 -15.28 1.02
N ASN A 189 18.48 -15.94 -0.03
CA ASN A 189 17.84 -17.10 -0.64
C ASN A 189 16.35 -16.82 -0.93
N CYS A 190 16.07 -15.64 -1.50
CA CYS A 190 14.73 -15.19 -1.86
C CYS A 190 14.53 -15.36 -3.37
N GLU A 191 13.40 -15.92 -3.78
CA GLU A 191 13.02 -15.97 -5.20
C GLU A 191 12.41 -14.63 -5.60
N LEU A 192 13.11 -13.87 -6.45
CA LEU A 192 12.59 -12.61 -6.98
C LEU A 192 11.80 -12.86 -8.27
N ILE A 193 10.57 -12.37 -8.32
CA ILE A 193 9.66 -12.45 -9.46
C ILE A 193 9.37 -11.02 -9.93
N ALA A 194 10.00 -10.63 -11.03
CA ALA A 194 9.60 -9.45 -11.79
C ALA A 194 8.26 -9.71 -12.51
N VAL A 195 7.36 -8.72 -12.50
CA VAL A 195 6.11 -8.75 -13.27
C VAL A 195 6.13 -7.68 -14.36
N ASP A 196 5.55 -8.03 -15.50
CA ASP A 196 5.35 -7.12 -16.63
C ASP A 196 4.00 -6.39 -16.49
N PRO A 197 3.95 -5.04 -16.45
CA PRO A 197 2.70 -4.29 -16.45
C PRO A 197 1.82 -4.56 -17.68
N GLU A 198 2.40 -4.87 -18.84
CA GLU A 198 1.63 -5.18 -20.06
C GLU A 198 0.98 -6.58 -20.03
N SER A 199 1.22 -7.36 -18.98
CA SER A 199 0.38 -8.53 -18.65
C SER A 199 -1.01 -8.16 -18.12
N VAL A 200 -1.32 -6.86 -17.99
CA VAL A 200 -2.63 -6.29 -17.62
C VAL A 200 -3.21 -5.55 -18.81
N THR A 201 -4.31 -6.06 -19.35
CA THR A 201 -5.02 -5.46 -20.49
C THR A 201 -5.86 -4.27 -20.05
N ASP A 202 -6.26 -3.43 -21.00
CA ASP A 202 -7.10 -2.29 -20.70
C ASP A 202 -8.54 -2.71 -20.34
N GLU A 203 -8.97 -3.93 -20.71
CA GLU A 203 -10.20 -4.57 -20.21
C GLU A 203 -10.09 -4.96 -18.73
N ASP A 204 -8.94 -5.49 -18.29
CA ASP A 204 -8.68 -5.73 -16.86
C ASP A 204 -8.73 -4.41 -16.05
N MET A 205 -8.30 -3.30 -16.68
CA MET A 205 -8.30 -1.96 -16.09
C MET A 205 -9.69 -1.31 -16.08
N ALA A 206 -10.54 -1.57 -17.07
CA ALA A 206 -11.86 -0.95 -17.21
C ALA A 206 -12.85 -1.31 -16.09
N GLY A 207 -12.63 -2.40 -15.36
CA GLY A 207 -13.45 -2.78 -14.20
C GLY A 207 -13.20 -1.97 -12.93
N PHE A 208 -12.18 -1.11 -12.88
CA PHE A 208 -11.92 -0.26 -11.71
C PHE A 208 -12.69 1.06 -11.76
N THR A 209 -13.42 1.37 -10.69
CA THR A 209 -14.13 2.65 -10.50
C THR A 209 -13.22 3.80 -10.00
N TRP A 210 -11.91 3.56 -9.91
CA TRP A 210 -10.90 4.46 -9.35
C TRP A 210 -9.55 4.25 -10.02
N VAL A 211 -8.69 5.29 -10.04
CA VAL A 211 -7.43 5.24 -10.78
C VAL A 211 -6.40 4.35 -10.07
N THR A 212 -6.12 3.18 -10.66
CA THR A 212 -5.06 2.25 -10.25
C THR A 212 -4.10 1.97 -11.40
N PHE A 213 -2.87 1.54 -11.12
CA PHE A 213 -1.78 1.37 -12.10
C PHE A 213 -1.64 -0.08 -12.58
N LYS A 214 -1.19 -0.30 -13.83
CA LYS A 214 -1.02 -1.66 -14.39
C LYS A 214 -0.01 -2.45 -13.56
N GLU A 215 1.08 -1.81 -13.16
CA GLU A 215 2.12 -2.33 -12.25
C GLU A 215 1.51 -2.87 -10.94
N ASN A 216 0.61 -2.08 -10.32
CA ASN A 216 -0.05 -2.46 -9.07
C ASN A 216 -0.95 -3.70 -9.25
N VAL A 217 -1.66 -3.78 -10.37
CA VAL A 217 -2.55 -4.89 -10.70
C VAL A 217 -1.75 -6.13 -11.07
N ALA A 218 -0.65 -6.00 -11.83
CA ALA A 218 0.25 -7.10 -12.17
C ALA A 218 0.87 -7.75 -10.91
N ILE A 219 1.32 -6.91 -9.96
CA ILE A 219 1.81 -7.38 -8.65
C ILE A 219 0.72 -8.14 -7.90
N ALA A 220 -0.49 -7.57 -7.79
CA ALA A 220 -1.60 -8.20 -7.06
C ALA A 220 -2.08 -9.50 -7.70
N LEU A 221 -2.10 -9.57 -9.03
CA LEU A 221 -2.37 -10.79 -9.79
C LEU A 221 -1.31 -11.88 -9.52
N LYS A 222 -0.02 -11.53 -9.46
CA LYS A 222 1.03 -12.51 -9.18
C LYS A 222 1.02 -12.99 -7.73
N VAL A 223 0.72 -12.12 -6.77
CA VAL A 223 0.47 -12.52 -5.37
C VAL A 223 -0.75 -13.45 -5.25
N ALA A 224 -1.81 -13.19 -6.02
CA ALA A 224 -2.99 -14.05 -6.08
C ALA A 224 -2.68 -15.42 -6.70
N GLU A 225 -1.93 -15.45 -7.81
CA GLU A 225 -1.47 -16.66 -8.49
C GLU A 225 -0.63 -17.56 -7.57
N LEU A 226 0.35 -16.96 -6.85
CA LEU A 226 1.19 -17.66 -5.87
C LEU A 226 0.40 -18.30 -4.72
N LEU A 227 -0.80 -17.80 -4.43
CA LEU A 227 -1.71 -18.33 -3.41
C LEU A 227 -2.91 -19.09 -4.02
N GLY A 228 -2.77 -19.57 -5.27
CA GLY A 228 -3.72 -20.47 -5.93
C GLY A 228 -5.00 -19.81 -6.46
N VAL A 229 -5.11 -18.48 -6.40
CA VAL A 229 -6.29 -17.75 -6.86
C VAL A 229 -6.21 -17.47 -8.36
N ASN A 230 -7.24 -17.90 -9.09
CA ASN A 230 -7.32 -17.70 -10.54
C ASN A 230 -7.52 -16.22 -10.92
N ARG A 231 -7.00 -15.80 -12.09
CA ARG A 231 -7.05 -14.40 -12.57
C ARG A 231 -8.46 -13.79 -12.53
N ARG A 232 -9.50 -14.52 -12.94
CA ARG A 232 -10.88 -14.00 -12.99
C ARG A 232 -11.44 -13.68 -11.59
N SER A 233 -11.21 -14.59 -10.63
CA SER A 233 -11.53 -14.35 -9.21
C SER A 233 -10.72 -13.19 -8.64
N ALA A 234 -9.42 -13.11 -8.97
CA ALA A 234 -8.55 -12.02 -8.52
C ALA A 234 -9.04 -10.65 -9.03
N LEU A 235 -9.37 -10.53 -10.32
CA LEU A 235 -9.89 -9.30 -10.93
C LEU A 235 -11.23 -8.88 -10.31
N ALA A 236 -12.21 -9.78 -10.22
CA ALA A 236 -13.49 -9.48 -9.60
C ALA A 236 -13.34 -9.02 -8.14
N GLY A 237 -12.42 -9.65 -7.40
CA GLY A 237 -12.04 -9.24 -6.05
C GLY A 237 -11.41 -7.85 -5.99
N MET A 238 -10.51 -7.52 -6.93
CA MET A 238 -9.85 -6.22 -7.01
C MET A 238 -10.80 -5.09 -7.44
N TRP A 239 -11.67 -5.32 -8.43
CA TRP A 239 -12.68 -4.34 -8.85
C TRP A 239 -13.66 -4.01 -7.72
N SER A 240 -13.99 -4.99 -6.87
CA SER A 240 -14.81 -4.80 -5.67
C SER A 240 -14.06 -4.15 -4.48
N ALA A 241 -12.74 -3.97 -4.57
CA ALA A 241 -11.94 -3.49 -3.44
C ALA A 241 -12.08 -1.97 -3.24
N PRO A 242 -12.32 -1.50 -2.01
CA PRO A 242 -12.37 -0.06 -1.73
C PRO A 242 -11.01 0.61 -1.96
N PRO A 243 -10.95 1.77 -2.66
CA PRO A 243 -9.72 2.53 -2.84
C PRO A 243 -9.13 3.02 -1.52
N ASP A 244 -7.85 3.42 -1.50
CA ASP A 244 -7.27 4.05 -0.30
C ASP A 244 -7.86 5.46 -0.10
N PRO A 245 -8.14 5.89 1.15
CA PRO A 245 -8.62 7.24 1.42
C PRO A 245 -7.63 8.30 0.92
N GLY A 246 -8.00 9.02 -0.13
CA GLY A 246 -7.14 9.97 -0.83
C GLY A 246 -6.53 9.46 -2.15
N VAL A 247 -6.92 8.27 -2.63
CA VAL A 247 -6.76 7.89 -4.05
C VAL A 247 -7.42 8.95 -4.92
N LEU A 248 -6.72 9.31 -5.99
CA LEU A 248 -7.23 10.18 -7.04
C LEU A 248 -8.52 9.60 -7.62
N SER A 249 -9.60 10.36 -7.47
CA SER A 249 -10.92 10.06 -8.00
C SER A 249 -11.41 11.25 -8.81
N VAL A 250 -12.25 10.96 -9.82
CA VAL A 250 -12.96 12.00 -10.58
C VAL A 250 -14.39 12.05 -10.08
N GLN A 251 -14.72 13.09 -9.32
CA GLN A 251 -16.10 13.37 -8.96
C GLN A 251 -16.79 14.05 -10.14
N THR A 252 -17.98 13.59 -10.53
CA THR A 252 -18.85 14.35 -11.43
C THR A 252 -19.92 15.06 -10.59
N ARG A 253 -20.11 16.36 -10.82
CA ARG A 253 -21.05 17.21 -10.08
C ARG A 253 -21.84 18.12 -11.01
N ALA A 254 -23.05 18.50 -10.62
CA ALA A 254 -23.87 19.48 -11.31
C ALA A 254 -23.86 20.83 -10.57
N VAL A 255 -23.74 21.93 -11.32
CA VAL A 255 -23.70 23.32 -10.82
C VAL A 255 -24.68 24.14 -11.66
N GLY A 256 -25.95 24.15 -11.24
CA GLY A 256 -27.04 24.60 -12.11
C GLY A 256 -27.06 23.76 -13.39
N ASP A 257 -27.07 24.41 -14.55
CA ASP A 257 -27.04 23.75 -15.86
C ASP A 257 -25.64 23.23 -16.28
N LYS A 258 -24.60 23.51 -15.49
CA LYS A 258 -23.21 23.10 -15.77
C LYS A 258 -22.91 21.72 -15.18
N ARG A 259 -22.11 20.91 -15.87
CA ARG A 259 -21.60 19.62 -15.38
C ARG A 259 -20.07 19.64 -15.31
N ILE A 260 -19.52 19.49 -14.11
CA ILE A 260 -18.06 19.49 -13.88
C ILE A 260 -17.56 18.09 -13.54
N LYS A 261 -16.35 17.77 -14.01
CA LYS A 261 -15.57 16.61 -13.58
C LYS A 261 -14.37 17.10 -12.75
N LEU A 262 -14.39 16.97 -11.44
CA LEU A 262 -13.26 17.33 -10.57
C LEU A 262 -12.35 16.12 -10.35
N ALA A 263 -11.12 16.18 -10.86
CA ALA A 263 -10.02 15.31 -10.47
C ALA A 263 -9.23 15.93 -9.30
N ASN A 264 -9.25 15.25 -8.14
CA ASN A 264 -8.42 15.65 -7.00
C ASN A 264 -7.01 15.06 -7.12
N VAL A 265 -6.03 15.90 -7.48
CA VAL A 265 -4.62 15.51 -7.69
C VAL A 265 -3.71 16.11 -6.61
N PHE A 266 -4.25 16.76 -5.56
CA PHE A 266 -3.45 17.31 -4.45
C PHE A 266 -2.63 16.25 -3.70
N ALA A 267 -3.02 14.96 -3.80
CA ALA A 267 -2.29 13.81 -3.28
C ALA A 267 -0.96 13.51 -4.02
N ALA A 268 -0.75 14.08 -5.21
CA ALA A 268 0.53 13.99 -5.91
C ALA A 268 1.55 14.96 -5.31
N ASN A 269 2.56 14.42 -4.60
CA ASN A 269 3.54 15.23 -3.88
C ASN A 269 4.53 15.98 -4.79
N ASP A 270 4.72 15.51 -6.03
CA ASP A 270 5.80 15.87 -6.97
C ASP A 270 5.29 16.16 -8.39
N PRO A 271 6.08 16.90 -9.21
CA PRO A 271 5.82 17.16 -10.63
C PRO A 271 5.44 15.95 -11.48
N GLU A 272 6.31 14.94 -11.60
CA GLU A 272 6.11 13.86 -12.57
C GLU A 272 4.86 13.04 -12.26
N SER A 273 4.62 12.71 -10.99
CA SER A 273 3.42 11.98 -10.59
C SER A 273 2.15 12.83 -10.67
N THR A 274 2.26 14.17 -10.64
CA THR A 274 1.13 15.06 -10.96
C THR A 274 0.79 14.96 -12.43
N LEU A 275 1.78 14.99 -13.33
CA LEU A 275 1.54 14.90 -14.77
C LEU A 275 1.05 13.51 -15.20
N MET A 276 1.71 12.44 -14.76
CA MET A 276 1.33 11.04 -15.06
C MET A 276 -0.12 10.75 -14.64
N ASN A 277 -0.61 11.36 -13.56
CA ASN A 277 -2.00 11.25 -13.15
C ASN A 277 -2.96 11.97 -14.13
N ILE A 278 -2.57 13.11 -14.69
CA ILE A 278 -3.41 13.93 -15.58
C ILE A 278 -3.44 13.35 -17.00
N GLU A 279 -2.29 13.00 -17.55
CA GLU A 279 -2.15 12.33 -18.86
C GLU A 279 -3.04 11.08 -18.88
N ARG A 280 -2.94 10.25 -17.83
CA ARG A 280 -3.69 9.00 -17.72
C ARG A 280 -5.19 9.17 -17.49
N LEU A 281 -5.61 10.24 -16.80
CA LEU A 281 -7.03 10.59 -16.70
C LEU A 281 -7.63 11.01 -18.05
N LEU A 282 -6.83 11.64 -18.93
CA LEU A 282 -7.23 11.99 -20.30
C LEU A 282 -7.29 10.74 -21.19
N GLU A 283 -6.27 9.88 -21.14
CA GLU A 283 -6.21 8.60 -21.87
C GLU A 283 -7.41 7.70 -21.54
N GLN A 284 -7.79 7.63 -20.25
CA GLN A 284 -8.94 6.84 -19.78
C GLN A 284 -10.31 7.50 -20.07
N GLY A 285 -10.35 8.71 -20.64
CA GLY A 285 -11.58 9.50 -20.79
C GLY A 285 -12.24 9.91 -19.46
N ALA A 286 -11.56 9.63 -18.35
CA ALA A 286 -12.01 9.93 -17.00
C ALA A 286 -12.16 11.45 -16.83
N ILE A 287 -11.22 12.23 -17.37
CA ILE A 287 -11.39 13.66 -17.69
C ILE A 287 -11.29 13.89 -19.20
N ALA A 288 -11.80 15.03 -19.66
CA ALA A 288 -11.78 15.45 -21.07
C ALA A 288 -11.69 16.98 -21.19
N ARG A 289 -11.30 17.49 -22.38
CA ARG A 289 -11.33 18.94 -22.65
C ARG A 289 -12.77 19.47 -22.73
N PRO A 290 -13.05 20.74 -22.33
CA PRO A 290 -12.08 21.73 -21.88
C PRO A 290 -11.51 21.42 -20.48
N LEU A 291 -10.18 21.54 -20.38
CA LEU A 291 -9.36 21.13 -19.24
C LEU A 291 -8.88 22.36 -18.47
N HIS A 292 -9.41 22.55 -17.26
CA HIS A 292 -9.08 23.67 -16.38
C HIS A 292 -8.19 23.19 -15.23
N VAL A 293 -6.95 23.69 -15.12
CA VAL A 293 -6.02 23.32 -14.05
C VAL A 293 -6.08 24.35 -12.92
N VAL A 294 -6.40 23.91 -11.72
CA VAL A 294 -6.45 24.74 -10.50
C VAL A 294 -5.21 24.46 -9.65
N VAL A 295 -4.36 25.48 -9.46
CA VAL A 295 -3.09 25.37 -8.71
C VAL A 295 -3.22 26.05 -7.35
N ASN A 296 -3.22 25.28 -6.25
CA ASN A 296 -3.27 25.84 -4.90
C ASN A 296 -1.86 26.13 -4.35
N CYS A 297 -1.61 27.41 -4.12
CA CYS A 297 -0.34 27.95 -3.62
C CYS A 297 -0.36 28.12 -2.10
N ARG A 298 0.76 27.82 -1.45
CA ARG A 298 0.92 27.90 0.02
C ARG A 298 2.24 28.61 0.40
N PRO A 299 2.27 29.48 1.45
CA PRO A 299 3.42 30.37 1.67
C PRO A 299 4.68 29.65 2.17
N ASP A 300 4.57 28.60 2.97
CA ASP A 300 5.70 27.76 3.39
C ASP A 300 6.17 26.75 2.32
N ARG A 301 5.60 26.77 1.11
CA ARG A 301 5.88 25.81 0.03
C ARG A 301 6.15 26.48 -1.33
N VAL A 302 6.75 27.67 -1.32
CA VAL A 302 7.11 28.47 -2.51
C VAL A 302 7.72 27.64 -3.65
N GLU A 303 8.67 26.75 -3.37
CA GLU A 303 9.31 25.94 -4.42
C GLU A 303 8.36 24.92 -5.07
N ARG A 304 7.47 24.30 -4.28
CA ARG A 304 6.43 23.41 -4.81
C ARG A 304 5.42 24.19 -5.65
N ASN A 305 5.10 25.43 -5.27
CA ASN A 305 4.23 26.29 -6.07
C ASN A 305 4.83 26.56 -7.46
N LYS A 306 6.13 26.92 -7.54
CA LYS A 306 6.86 27.06 -8.83
C LYS A 306 6.82 25.78 -9.64
N GLN A 307 7.10 24.64 -9.01
CA GLN A 307 7.11 23.32 -9.66
C GLN A 307 5.77 22.98 -10.32
N MET A 308 4.64 23.35 -9.69
CA MET A 308 3.30 23.20 -10.29
C MET A 308 3.06 24.20 -11.43
N GLY A 309 3.56 25.44 -11.31
CA GLY A 309 3.49 26.43 -12.39
C GLY A 309 4.26 26.01 -13.65
N ALA A 310 5.44 25.41 -13.48
CA ALA A 310 6.22 24.84 -14.58
C ALA A 310 5.53 23.64 -15.26
N LEU A 311 4.64 22.93 -14.55
CA LEU A 311 3.92 21.77 -15.10
C LEU A 311 2.89 22.14 -16.17
N ILE A 312 2.33 23.36 -16.12
CA ILE A 312 1.31 23.86 -17.06
C ILE A 312 1.73 23.63 -18.51
N ALA A 313 3.02 23.82 -18.82
CA ALA A 313 3.56 23.69 -20.16
C ALA A 313 3.62 22.27 -20.71
N ARG A 314 3.46 21.26 -19.86
CA ARG A 314 3.35 19.82 -20.21
C ARG A 314 1.89 19.33 -20.15
N ILE A 315 1.05 19.93 -19.31
CA ILE A 315 -0.39 19.61 -19.24
C ILE A 315 -1.16 20.19 -20.46
N ASP A 316 -0.72 21.34 -21.00
CA ASP A 316 -1.43 22.10 -22.03
C ASP A 316 -2.94 22.34 -21.74
N PRO A 317 -3.28 23.00 -20.63
CA PRO A 317 -4.67 23.23 -20.28
C PRO A 317 -5.33 24.33 -21.12
N ASP A 318 -6.65 24.25 -21.23
CA ASP A 318 -7.48 25.27 -21.87
C ASP A 318 -7.59 26.53 -20.99
N ARG A 319 -7.54 26.38 -19.65
CA ARG A 319 -7.48 27.49 -18.68
C ARG A 319 -6.68 27.10 -17.43
N VAL A 320 -6.02 28.07 -16.81
CA VAL A 320 -5.29 27.91 -15.53
C VAL A 320 -5.91 28.83 -14.48
N VAL A 321 -6.12 28.33 -13.27
CA VAL A 321 -6.63 29.13 -12.16
C VAL A 321 -5.69 29.00 -10.96
N LEU A 322 -5.16 30.11 -10.45
CA LEU A 322 -4.28 30.12 -9.28
C LEU A 322 -5.09 30.50 -8.05
N ILE A 323 -5.00 29.69 -6.98
CA ILE A 323 -5.71 29.90 -5.72
C ILE A 323 -4.73 29.83 -4.53
N GLY A 324 -5.16 30.29 -3.35
CA GLY A 324 -4.30 30.35 -2.16
C GLY A 324 -3.31 31.51 -2.21
N GLU A 325 -2.16 31.39 -1.55
CA GLU A 325 -1.19 32.48 -1.44
C GLU A 325 0.26 31.96 -1.24
N PRO A 326 1.30 32.59 -1.81
CA PRO A 326 1.27 33.63 -2.84
C PRO A 326 1.22 33.01 -4.24
N THR A 327 0.13 33.23 -4.98
CA THR A 327 -0.09 32.73 -6.35
C THR A 327 1.02 33.13 -7.34
N ARG A 328 1.60 34.33 -7.15
CA ARG A 328 2.80 34.81 -7.86
C ARG A 328 3.95 33.79 -7.90
N SER A 329 4.08 32.93 -6.88
CA SER A 329 5.14 31.91 -6.83
C SER A 329 4.93 30.74 -7.78
N ALA A 330 3.70 30.42 -8.18
CA ALA A 330 3.43 29.52 -9.30
C ALA A 330 3.51 30.29 -10.63
N LEU A 331 2.88 31.48 -10.71
CA LEU A 331 2.80 32.30 -11.92
C LEU A 331 4.17 32.62 -12.53
N SER A 332 5.20 32.87 -11.71
CA SER A 332 6.56 33.15 -12.18
C SER A 332 7.23 31.98 -12.91
N ALA A 333 6.74 30.76 -12.71
CA ALA A 333 7.21 29.54 -13.39
C ALA A 333 6.29 29.09 -14.54
N VAL A 334 5.12 29.74 -14.73
CA VAL A 334 4.24 29.48 -15.88
C VAL A 334 4.89 30.03 -17.15
N ASP A 335 5.00 29.17 -18.16
CA ASP A 335 5.45 29.48 -19.52
C ASP A 335 4.57 30.61 -20.12
N GLU A 336 5.22 31.55 -20.82
CA GLU A 336 4.61 32.80 -21.28
C GLU A 336 3.37 32.57 -22.16
N ARG A 337 3.33 31.48 -22.93
CA ARG A 337 2.23 31.11 -23.85
C ARG A 337 0.95 30.55 -23.18
N TRP A 338 0.88 30.53 -21.85
CA TRP A 338 -0.38 30.33 -21.09
C TRP A 338 -0.68 31.46 -20.09
N ARG A 339 0.15 32.51 -19.97
CA ARG A 339 -0.09 33.58 -18.97
C ARG A 339 -1.34 34.39 -19.25
N ASP A 340 -1.74 34.47 -20.51
CA ASP A 340 -3.02 34.97 -21.00
C ASP A 340 -4.22 34.12 -20.56
N ARG A 341 -4.01 32.81 -20.32
CA ARG A 341 -5.02 31.85 -19.84
C ARG A 341 -5.02 31.67 -18.32
N VAL A 342 -4.30 32.51 -17.56
CA VAL A 342 -4.25 32.45 -16.09
C VAL A 342 -5.26 33.41 -15.46
N THR A 343 -6.23 32.86 -14.74
CA THR A 343 -7.03 33.60 -13.76
C THR A 343 -6.35 33.52 -12.39
N ASP A 344 -5.79 34.63 -11.89
CA ASP A 344 -5.26 34.70 -10.52
C ASP A 344 -6.37 35.08 -9.53
N LEU A 345 -6.80 34.11 -8.72
CA LEU A 345 -7.83 34.28 -7.68
C LEU A 345 -7.21 34.37 -6.27
N GLY A 346 -5.90 34.62 -6.16
CA GLY A 346 -5.14 34.53 -4.92
C GLY A 346 -5.68 35.30 -3.71
N GLY A 347 -5.28 34.83 -2.53
CA GLY A 347 -5.82 35.23 -1.22
C GLY A 347 -6.88 34.25 -0.67
N PRO A 348 -7.46 34.53 0.51
CA PRO A 348 -8.51 33.71 1.11
C PRO A 348 -9.90 34.10 0.59
N ARG A 349 -10.67 33.11 0.12
CA ARG A 349 -12.09 33.23 -0.29
C ARG A 349 -12.96 32.19 0.43
N GLY A 350 -14.28 32.43 0.43
CA GLY A 350 -15.27 31.45 0.91
C GLY A 350 -15.58 30.36 -0.12
N GLN A 351 -16.14 29.23 0.33
CA GLN A 351 -16.48 28.06 -0.51
C GLN A 351 -17.22 28.44 -1.82
N GLN A 352 -18.37 29.10 -1.70
CA GLN A 352 -19.21 29.46 -2.85
C GLN A 352 -18.52 30.49 -3.76
N GLU A 353 -17.91 31.53 -3.18
CA GLU A 353 -17.20 32.58 -3.92
C GLU A 353 -16.04 32.02 -4.75
N LEU A 354 -15.26 31.11 -4.15
CA LEU A 354 -14.15 30.43 -4.81
C LEU A 354 -14.65 29.55 -5.97
N LEU A 355 -15.71 28.77 -5.72
CA LEU A 355 -16.32 27.89 -6.72
C LEU A 355 -16.90 28.69 -7.90
N ASP A 356 -17.68 29.73 -7.63
CA ASP A 356 -18.28 30.60 -8.64
C ASP A 356 -17.21 31.29 -9.50
N ALA A 357 -16.12 31.78 -8.88
CA ALA A 357 -15.02 32.42 -9.61
C ALA A 357 -14.20 31.43 -10.47
N ILE A 358 -14.00 30.19 -10.00
CA ILE A 358 -13.37 29.12 -10.81
C ILE A 358 -14.29 28.74 -11.98
N LEU A 359 -15.60 28.68 -11.78
CA LEU A 359 -16.58 28.23 -12.78
C LEU A 359 -17.19 29.35 -13.66
N ALA A 360 -16.78 30.61 -13.46
CA ALA A 360 -17.28 31.76 -14.22
C ALA A 360 -17.15 31.57 -15.74
N GLU A 361 -15.98 31.11 -16.20
CA GLU A 361 -15.64 30.90 -17.61
C GLU A 361 -15.94 29.47 -18.12
N VAL A 362 -16.63 28.64 -17.34
CA VAL A 362 -17.14 27.33 -17.81
C VAL A 362 -18.51 27.53 -18.46
N GLU A 363 -18.68 27.22 -19.73
CA GLU A 363 -19.98 27.36 -20.41
C GLU A 363 -20.99 26.30 -19.97
N SER A 364 -20.68 25.02 -20.19
CA SER A 364 -21.61 23.89 -20.00
C SER A 364 -20.94 22.66 -19.37
N THR A 365 -19.81 22.20 -19.91
CA THR A 365 -19.03 21.09 -19.35
C THR A 365 -17.55 21.43 -19.29
N ALA A 366 -16.87 21.01 -18.22
CA ALA A 366 -15.42 21.15 -18.08
C ALA A 366 -14.85 20.12 -17.09
N SER A 367 -13.57 19.79 -17.28
CA SER A 367 -12.81 19.01 -16.29
C SER A 367 -11.93 19.94 -15.47
N LEU A 368 -12.10 19.94 -14.16
CA LEU A 368 -11.23 20.63 -13.20
C LEU A 368 -10.17 19.64 -12.70
N VAL A 369 -8.90 20.03 -12.76
CA VAL A 369 -7.78 19.27 -12.19
C VAL A 369 -7.15 20.09 -11.09
N ALA A 370 -7.28 19.65 -9.84
CA ALA A 370 -6.77 20.38 -8.68
C ALA A 370 -5.37 19.87 -8.28
N ILE A 371 -4.33 20.70 -8.41
CA ILE A 371 -2.92 20.36 -8.21
C ILE A 371 -2.22 21.25 -7.15
N GLY A 372 -1.11 20.75 -6.60
CA GLY A 372 -0.28 21.47 -5.64
C GLY A 372 -0.58 21.09 -4.19
N ASN A 373 -0.64 22.07 -3.30
CA ASN A 373 -0.87 21.80 -1.87
C ASN A 373 -2.36 21.63 -1.59
N ILE A 374 -2.77 20.64 -0.80
CA ILE A 374 -4.20 20.52 -0.43
C ILE A 374 -4.64 21.67 0.48
N HIS A 375 -3.80 22.07 1.43
CA HIS A 375 -4.22 22.90 2.56
C HIS A 375 -4.65 24.34 2.20
N GLY A 376 -5.62 24.87 2.93
CA GLY A 376 -6.17 26.21 2.76
C GLY A 376 -7.23 26.26 1.67
N GLN A 377 -7.02 27.02 0.60
CA GLN A 377 -8.02 27.19 -0.45
C GLN A 377 -8.30 25.90 -1.25
N GLY A 378 -7.39 24.93 -1.26
CA GLY A 378 -7.65 23.59 -1.81
C GLY A 378 -8.66 22.79 -0.97
N GLU A 379 -8.55 22.81 0.36
CA GLU A 379 -9.55 22.19 1.27
C GLU A 379 -10.92 22.86 1.10
N VAL A 380 -10.96 24.20 1.03
CA VAL A 380 -12.18 24.98 0.77
C VAL A 380 -12.82 24.64 -0.59
N LEU A 381 -12.01 24.41 -1.64
CA LEU A 381 -12.49 23.99 -2.95
C LEU A 381 -13.06 22.56 -2.93
N LEU A 382 -12.37 21.61 -2.29
CA LEU A 382 -12.88 20.23 -2.18
C LEU A 382 -14.20 20.21 -1.41
N GLU A 383 -14.27 20.89 -0.27
CA GLU A 383 -15.48 20.98 0.55
C GLU A 383 -16.64 21.62 -0.23
N ALA A 384 -16.39 22.70 -0.98
CA ALA A 384 -17.40 23.32 -1.84
C ALA A 384 -17.95 22.38 -2.93
N VAL A 385 -17.11 21.49 -3.48
CA VAL A 385 -17.50 20.54 -4.54
C VAL A 385 -18.13 19.26 -3.98
N ASP A 386 -17.76 18.82 -2.78
CA ASP A 386 -18.42 17.72 -2.07
C ASP A 386 -19.88 18.05 -1.67
N HIS A 387 -20.21 19.34 -1.53
CA HIS A 387 -21.58 19.81 -1.24
C HIS A 387 -22.49 19.91 -2.50
N LEU A 388 -21.96 19.68 -3.70
CA LEU A 388 -22.73 19.73 -4.95
C LEU A 388 -23.50 18.43 -5.21
N PRO A 389 -24.68 18.48 -5.86
CA PRO A 389 -25.38 17.28 -6.28
C PRO A 389 -24.60 16.51 -7.36
N GLU A 390 -24.66 15.18 -7.28
CA GLU A 390 -24.26 14.33 -8.41
C GLU A 390 -25.28 14.50 -9.55
N PRO A 391 -24.85 14.55 -10.83
CA PRO A 391 -25.80 14.57 -11.94
C PRO A 391 -26.57 13.25 -12.00
N PRO A 392 -27.83 13.24 -12.50
CA PRO A 392 -28.54 12.00 -12.77
C PRO A 392 -27.72 11.14 -13.75
N ALA A 393 -27.67 9.84 -13.49
CA ALA A 393 -26.93 8.89 -14.34
C ALA A 393 -27.51 8.89 -15.77
N GLU A 394 -26.65 9.02 -16.77
CA GLU A 394 -27.04 8.94 -18.17
C GLU A 394 -27.30 7.47 -18.54
N GLU A 395 -28.52 7.17 -18.99
CA GLU A 395 -28.77 5.90 -19.68
C GLU A 395 -27.92 5.83 -20.96
N PRO A 396 -27.41 4.64 -21.36
CA PRO A 396 -26.52 4.49 -22.52
C PRO A 396 -27.25 4.73 -23.84
N GLY A 397 -27.42 6.00 -24.21
CA GLY A 397 -28.23 6.47 -25.33
C GLY A 397 -27.50 6.53 -26.68
N ASP A 398 -27.93 5.66 -27.61
CA ASP A 398 -27.82 5.79 -29.08
C ASP A 398 -26.55 6.47 -29.64
N ALA A 399 -25.38 5.88 -29.38
CA ALA A 399 -24.16 6.14 -30.16
C ALA A 399 -24.24 5.49 -31.57
N GLY A 400 -25.38 5.62 -32.26
CA GLY A 400 -25.74 4.85 -33.45
C GLY A 400 -26.38 5.64 -34.59
N ARG A 401 -26.61 6.96 -34.47
CA ARG A 401 -27.39 7.71 -35.46
C ARG A 401 -26.81 9.07 -35.88
N GLN A 402 -26.05 9.07 -36.98
CA GLN A 402 -25.64 10.30 -37.66
C GLN A 402 -26.87 11.07 -38.21
N PRO A 403 -26.93 12.41 -38.08
CA PRO A 403 -27.98 13.22 -38.69
C PRO A 403 -27.74 13.37 -40.21
N GLY A 404 -28.46 12.57 -41.01
CA GLY A 404 -28.40 12.65 -42.47
C GLY A 404 -28.76 14.05 -43.01
N GLY A 405 -27.93 14.56 -43.91
CA GLY A 405 -28.02 15.94 -44.40
C GLY A 405 -29.30 16.28 -45.18
N ARG A 406 -29.76 17.53 -45.06
CA ARG A 406 -30.91 18.05 -45.81
C ARG A 406 -30.53 18.29 -47.28
N GLY A 407 -31.03 17.45 -48.19
CA GLY A 407 -31.05 17.68 -49.63
C GLY A 407 -32.43 17.34 -50.20
N GLY A 408 -33.13 18.33 -50.76
CA GLY A 408 -34.53 18.18 -51.19
C GLY A 408 -34.73 18.42 -52.68
N ALA A 409 -35.20 17.40 -53.41
CA ALA A 409 -35.78 17.50 -54.76
C ALA A 409 -36.63 16.25 -55.07
N GLY A 410 -37.70 16.40 -55.87
CA GLY A 410 -38.44 15.28 -56.47
C GLY A 410 -39.87 15.04 -55.95
N ARG A 411 -40.86 15.19 -56.85
CA ARG A 411 -42.21 14.59 -56.75
C ARG A 411 -42.12 13.14 -57.33
N VAL A 412 -43.09 12.20 -57.29
CA VAL A 412 -44.58 12.21 -57.35
C VAL A 412 -45.09 10.88 -56.72
N PRO A 413 -46.27 10.81 -56.06
CA PRO A 413 -46.86 9.56 -55.56
C PRO A 413 -47.71 8.80 -56.61
N PRO A 414 -47.91 7.47 -56.45
CA PRO A 414 -49.31 6.98 -56.44
C PRO A 414 -49.60 5.71 -55.60
N GLY A 415 -50.86 5.56 -55.19
CA GLY A 415 -51.58 4.27 -55.21
C GLY A 415 -51.50 3.33 -53.99
N PRO A 416 -52.64 2.98 -53.36
CA PRO A 416 -52.73 1.86 -52.42
C PRO A 416 -53.05 0.51 -53.12
N PRO A 417 -52.61 -0.64 -52.59
CA PRO A 417 -53.09 -1.95 -53.02
C PRO A 417 -54.43 -2.33 -52.35
N ALA A 418 -55.33 -2.93 -53.12
CA ALA A 418 -56.54 -3.60 -52.63
C ALA A 418 -56.41 -5.13 -52.72
N ASP A 419 -57.32 -5.88 -52.12
CA ASP A 419 -57.27 -7.34 -51.99
C ASP A 419 -57.24 -8.11 -53.32
N ARG A 420 -56.60 -9.29 -53.32
CA ARG A 420 -57.25 -10.59 -53.60
C ARG A 420 -56.36 -11.82 -53.35
N HIS A 421 -57.01 -12.98 -53.24
CA HIS A 421 -56.41 -14.28 -52.87
C HIS A 421 -55.52 -14.91 -53.95
N GLY A 422 -54.56 -15.76 -53.52
CA GLY A 422 -53.83 -16.67 -54.41
C GLY A 422 -53.02 -17.77 -53.70
N ALA A 423 -53.48 -19.02 -53.81
CA ALA A 423 -52.79 -20.32 -53.69
C ALA A 423 -51.77 -20.64 -52.55
N ARG A 424 -51.93 -21.83 -51.94
CA ARG A 424 -50.87 -22.57 -51.21
C ARG A 424 -49.96 -23.33 -52.19
N PRO A 425 -48.68 -23.52 -51.83
CA PRO A 425 -47.98 -24.79 -52.07
C PRO A 425 -47.79 -25.64 -50.79
N VAL A 426 -47.35 -26.89 -50.96
CA VAL A 426 -47.12 -27.89 -49.90
C VAL A 426 -45.66 -28.39 -49.95
N PRO A 427 -44.94 -28.56 -48.84
CA PRO A 427 -43.61 -29.18 -48.83
C PRO A 427 -43.69 -30.71 -49.00
N PRO A 428 -42.75 -31.36 -49.72
CA PRO A 428 -42.82 -32.77 -50.06
C PRO A 428 -42.49 -33.71 -48.87
N ARG A 429 -42.92 -34.97 -48.99
CA ARG A 429 -42.79 -36.01 -47.95
C ARG A 429 -42.50 -37.37 -48.58
N ALA A 430 -41.40 -38.02 -48.20
CA ALA A 430 -41.16 -39.43 -48.47
C ALA A 430 -40.24 -40.06 -47.40
N ALA A 431 -40.58 -41.29 -47.00
CA ALA A 431 -39.71 -42.26 -46.32
C ALA A 431 -39.76 -43.57 -47.17
N PRO A 432 -39.04 -44.67 -46.85
CA PRO A 432 -39.40 -45.52 -45.70
C PRO A 432 -38.20 -46.27 -45.05
N GLY A 433 -38.45 -47.10 -44.03
CA GLY A 433 -37.55 -48.20 -43.66
C GLY A 433 -37.40 -48.51 -42.17
N ALA A 434 -38.06 -49.56 -41.70
CA ALA A 434 -37.82 -50.24 -40.41
C ALA A 434 -38.43 -51.66 -40.47
N PRO A 435 -38.10 -52.60 -39.56
CA PRO A 435 -37.07 -52.61 -38.51
C PRO A 435 -36.10 -53.81 -38.66
N ILE A 436 -35.18 -54.03 -37.69
CA ILE A 436 -34.88 -55.37 -37.09
C ILE A 436 -33.85 -55.26 -35.94
N ARG A 437 -33.92 -56.19 -34.97
CA ARG A 437 -33.00 -56.35 -33.83
C ARG A 437 -31.56 -56.65 -34.25
N ARG A 438 -30.57 -56.20 -33.45
CA ARG A 438 -29.51 -57.08 -32.89
C ARG A 438 -28.81 -56.45 -31.67
N THR A 439 -28.21 -57.32 -30.86
CA THR A 439 -27.66 -57.09 -29.52
C THR A 439 -26.25 -56.46 -29.51
N PRO A 440 -25.86 -55.75 -28.43
CA PRO A 440 -24.46 -55.39 -28.18
C PRO A 440 -23.65 -56.60 -27.68
N PRO A 441 -22.31 -56.60 -27.87
CA PRO A 441 -21.43 -57.61 -27.27
C PRO A 441 -21.21 -57.38 -25.77
N ARG A 442 -20.95 -58.46 -25.02
CA ARG A 442 -20.45 -58.45 -23.63
C ARG A 442 -19.02 -58.95 -23.59
N GLY A 443 -18.18 -58.36 -22.73
CA GLY A 443 -16.83 -58.83 -22.41
C GLY A 443 -16.28 -58.15 -21.16
N ALA A 444 -16.07 -58.93 -20.09
CA ALA A 444 -15.53 -58.58 -18.78
C ALA A 444 -14.71 -59.82 -18.29
N PRO A 445 -14.02 -59.85 -17.12
CA PRO A 445 -13.88 -58.86 -16.03
C PRO A 445 -12.37 -58.50 -15.81
N ASP A 446 -11.84 -57.99 -14.69
CA ASP A 446 -12.33 -57.45 -13.40
C ASP A 446 -11.35 -56.31 -12.95
N GLY A 447 -11.33 -55.73 -11.74
CA GLY A 447 -12.09 -56.04 -10.53
C GLY A 447 -12.11 -54.93 -9.47
N ARG A 448 -12.90 -55.20 -8.41
CA ARG A 448 -13.41 -54.24 -7.42
C ARG A 448 -12.67 -54.35 -6.06
N PRO A 449 -12.88 -53.46 -5.04
CA PRO A 449 -14.00 -52.52 -4.88
C PRO A 449 -13.72 -51.08 -4.38
N SER A 450 -14.69 -50.20 -4.66
CA SER A 450 -15.01 -49.03 -3.82
C SER A 450 -16.48 -49.14 -3.34
N ARG A 451 -16.80 -48.59 -2.16
CA ARG A 451 -18.14 -48.68 -1.55
C ARG A 451 -19.13 -47.65 -2.16
N PRO A 452 -20.44 -47.97 -2.22
CA PRO A 452 -21.45 -47.10 -2.83
C PRO A 452 -21.97 -46.01 -1.87
N LEU A 453 -22.43 -44.90 -2.45
CA LEU A 453 -23.29 -43.91 -1.81
C LEU A 453 -24.76 -44.40 -1.87
N VAL A 454 -25.60 -43.99 -0.91
CA VAL A 454 -27.04 -44.27 -0.90
C VAL A 454 -27.80 -42.98 -0.61
N ASP A 455 -28.83 -42.71 -1.42
CA ASP A 455 -29.73 -41.56 -1.32
C ASP A 455 -31.06 -41.94 -0.65
N PRO A 456 -31.58 -41.16 0.32
CA PRO A 456 -32.91 -41.36 0.89
C PRO A 456 -33.86 -40.16 0.69
N THR A 457 -35.01 -40.44 0.09
CA THR A 457 -36.17 -39.52 -0.06
C THR A 457 -36.74 -39.02 1.29
N PRO A 458 -37.40 -37.84 1.33
CA PRO A 458 -37.84 -37.20 2.56
C PRO A 458 -39.11 -37.82 3.18
N VAL A 459 -39.22 -37.70 4.51
CA VAL A 459 -40.44 -37.99 5.30
C VAL A 459 -40.67 -36.84 6.30
N PRO A 460 -41.87 -36.25 6.38
CA PRO A 460 -42.12 -35.08 7.22
C PRO A 460 -42.23 -35.42 8.71
N ARG A 461 -41.83 -34.48 9.58
CA ARG A 461 -42.10 -34.52 11.03
C ARG A 461 -42.31 -33.11 11.60
N ASP A 462 -43.43 -32.92 12.28
CA ASP A 462 -43.71 -31.72 13.06
C ASP A 462 -42.67 -31.46 14.14
N ARG A 463 -42.23 -30.20 14.25
CA ARG A 463 -41.69 -29.64 15.50
C ARG A 463 -42.22 -28.24 15.72
N ARG A 464 -42.71 -27.98 16.93
CA ARG A 464 -43.23 -26.66 17.36
C ARG A 464 -42.11 -25.61 17.36
N PRO A 465 -42.41 -24.34 17.08
CA PRO A 465 -41.44 -23.26 17.25
C PRO A 465 -41.07 -23.09 18.74
N THR A 466 -39.78 -22.97 19.03
CA THR A 466 -39.27 -22.48 20.31
C THR A 466 -39.37 -20.96 20.38
N PRO A 467 -39.70 -20.35 21.54
CA PRO A 467 -39.91 -18.91 21.63
C PRO A 467 -38.61 -18.12 21.39
N SER A 468 -38.74 -17.00 20.68
CA SER A 468 -37.66 -16.01 20.53
C SER A 468 -37.40 -15.28 21.86
N PRO A 469 -36.17 -14.77 22.11
CA PRO A 469 -35.94 -13.84 23.21
C PRO A 469 -36.77 -12.56 23.00
N PRO A 470 -37.22 -11.89 24.09
CA PRO A 470 -38.09 -10.72 23.98
C PRO A 470 -37.35 -9.52 23.38
N VAL A 471 -37.96 -8.91 22.36
CA VAL A 471 -37.54 -7.60 21.84
C VAL A 471 -38.00 -6.53 22.82
N THR A 472 -37.05 -5.86 23.48
CA THR A 472 -37.35 -4.64 24.24
C THR A 472 -37.61 -3.48 23.27
N PRO A 473 -38.70 -2.70 23.44
CA PRO A 473 -38.92 -1.50 22.65
C PRO A 473 -37.89 -0.43 23.01
N PRO A 474 -37.47 0.42 22.06
CA PRO A 474 -36.59 1.55 22.37
C PRO A 474 -37.34 2.58 23.22
N HIS A 475 -36.75 2.98 24.35
CA HIS A 475 -37.25 4.13 25.11
C HIS A 475 -37.00 5.43 24.32
N PRO A 476 -37.96 6.37 24.28
CA PRO A 476 -37.72 7.68 23.68
C PRO A 476 -36.76 8.49 24.55
N ALA A 477 -35.56 8.77 24.03
CA ALA A 477 -34.58 9.62 24.68
C ALA A 477 -34.94 11.10 24.45
N SER A 478 -35.61 11.71 25.44
CA SER A 478 -35.84 13.16 25.45
C SER A 478 -34.51 13.92 25.47
N PRO A 479 -34.31 14.97 24.63
CA PRO A 479 -33.07 15.71 24.60
C PRO A 479 -32.92 16.59 25.85
N HIS A 480 -31.91 16.30 26.68
CA HIS A 480 -31.45 17.24 27.71
C HIS A 480 -30.58 18.32 27.04
N PRO A 481 -30.87 19.62 27.23
CA PRO A 481 -30.01 20.68 26.73
C PRO A 481 -28.71 20.75 27.54
N ALA A 482 -27.58 20.50 26.87
CA ALA A 482 -26.26 20.71 27.47
C ALA A 482 -25.92 22.21 27.47
N SER A 483 -26.12 22.88 28.59
CA SER A 483 -25.72 24.28 28.77
C SER A 483 -24.19 24.43 28.60
N PRO A 484 -23.69 25.30 27.71
CA PRO A 484 -22.25 25.51 27.57
C PRO A 484 -21.69 26.23 28.80
N HIS A 485 -20.63 25.68 29.40
CA HIS A 485 -19.86 26.38 30.43
C HIS A 485 -19.04 27.51 29.80
N PRO A 486 -19.08 28.75 30.35
CA PRO A 486 -18.30 29.86 29.82
C PRO A 486 -16.82 29.76 30.24
N THR A 487 -15.97 29.19 29.37
CA THR A 487 -14.52 29.29 29.51
C THR A 487 -14.04 30.67 29.10
N THR A 488 -13.85 31.56 30.07
CA THR A 488 -13.26 32.89 29.85
C THR A 488 -11.82 32.80 29.36
N PRO A 489 -11.44 33.41 28.22
CA PRO A 489 -10.05 33.52 27.83
C PRO A 489 -9.30 34.47 28.78
N HIS A 490 -8.17 34.05 29.33
CA HIS A 490 -7.23 34.98 29.97
C HIS A 490 -6.52 35.81 28.89
N PRO A 491 -6.49 37.15 28.98
CA PRO A 491 -5.74 37.98 28.05
C PRO A 491 -4.24 37.88 28.36
N ALA A 492 -3.49 37.19 27.49
CA ALA A 492 -2.03 37.25 27.50
C ALA A 492 -1.58 38.61 26.93
N ALA A 493 -1.02 39.46 27.78
CA ALA A 493 -0.50 40.76 27.35
C ALA A 493 0.79 40.57 26.49
N PRO A 494 0.91 41.26 25.33
CA PRO A 494 2.13 41.18 24.53
C PRO A 494 3.27 41.96 25.17
N HIS A 495 4.42 41.31 25.40
CA HIS A 495 5.64 42.01 25.78
C HIS A 495 6.25 42.72 24.56
N PRO A 496 6.53 44.04 24.62
CA PRO A 496 7.17 44.76 23.53
C PRO A 496 8.67 44.45 23.47
N ALA A 497 9.08 43.64 22.50
CA ALA A 497 10.49 43.48 22.14
C ALA A 497 10.94 44.69 21.29
N ALA A 498 11.87 45.49 21.79
CA ALA A 498 12.43 46.62 21.05
C ALA A 498 13.38 46.14 19.94
N PRO A 499 13.32 46.71 18.71
CA PRO A 499 14.23 46.34 17.63
C PRO A 499 15.63 46.93 17.86
N HIS A 500 16.67 46.09 17.83
CA HIS A 500 18.05 46.54 17.74
C HIS A 500 18.39 46.91 16.27
N PRO A 501 18.99 48.09 16.01
CA PRO A 501 19.40 48.46 14.65
C PRO A 501 20.68 47.71 14.24
N ALA A 502 20.59 46.85 13.23
CA ALA A 502 21.75 46.24 12.59
C ALA A 502 22.31 47.19 11.51
N ALA A 503 23.56 47.63 11.66
CA ALA A 503 24.25 48.41 10.64
C ALA A 503 24.78 47.49 9.52
N PRO A 504 24.68 47.88 8.23
CA PRO A 504 25.20 47.07 7.13
C PRO A 504 26.72 47.19 7.01
N HIS A 505 27.43 46.06 7.02
CA HIS A 505 28.83 46.00 6.61
C HIS A 505 28.92 45.77 5.09
N PRO A 506 29.74 46.54 4.35
CA PRO A 506 29.92 46.33 2.91
C PRO A 506 30.86 45.15 2.66
N ALA A 507 30.39 44.14 1.92
CA ALA A 507 31.22 43.04 1.44
C ALA A 507 31.88 43.40 0.10
N ALA A 508 33.21 43.40 0.05
CA ALA A 508 33.97 43.49 -1.20
C ALA A 508 34.18 42.09 -1.81
N PRO A 509 34.11 41.93 -3.15
CA PRO A 509 34.31 40.63 -3.79
C PRO A 509 35.81 40.29 -3.91
N HIS A 510 36.19 39.09 -3.49
CA HIS A 510 37.51 38.49 -3.80
C HIS A 510 37.39 37.56 -5.02
N PRO A 511 38.31 37.64 -6.00
CA PRO A 511 38.31 36.74 -7.16
C PRO A 511 38.88 35.36 -6.78
N ALA A 512 38.19 34.29 -7.17
CA ALA A 512 38.68 32.92 -7.01
C ALA A 512 39.56 32.49 -8.20
N ALA A 513 40.74 31.94 -7.92
CA ALA A 513 41.59 31.27 -8.90
C ALA A 513 41.53 29.74 -8.71
N PRO A 514 41.53 28.93 -9.77
CA PRO A 514 41.43 27.48 -9.65
C PRO A 514 42.79 26.82 -9.30
N HIS A 515 42.77 25.84 -8.41
CA HIS A 515 43.90 24.94 -8.15
C HIS A 515 43.69 23.58 -8.85
N PRO A 516 44.71 23.03 -9.55
CA PRO A 516 44.62 21.69 -10.13
C PRO A 516 44.90 20.60 -9.08
N ALA A 517 44.10 19.53 -9.09
CA ALA A 517 44.34 18.34 -8.27
C ALA A 517 45.03 17.24 -9.10
N ALA A 518 46.07 16.61 -8.54
CA ALA A 518 46.76 15.46 -9.12
C ALA A 518 46.35 14.16 -8.39
N PRO A 519 46.24 13.01 -9.09
CA PRO A 519 45.81 11.76 -8.49
C PRO A 519 46.97 11.00 -7.81
N HIS A 520 46.67 10.31 -6.71
CA HIS A 520 47.54 9.31 -6.09
C HIS A 520 46.94 7.89 -6.24
N PRO A 521 47.73 6.87 -6.63
CA PRO A 521 47.26 5.50 -6.74
C PRO A 521 47.30 4.77 -5.38
N ALA A 522 46.33 3.88 -5.14
CA ALA A 522 46.33 2.97 -4.00
C ALA A 522 46.75 1.55 -4.42
N ALA A 523 47.53 0.87 -3.58
CA ALA A 523 47.93 -0.53 -3.76
C ALA A 523 47.35 -1.41 -2.62
N PRO A 524 47.01 -2.68 -2.87
CA PRO A 524 46.34 -3.54 -1.89
C PRO A 524 47.31 -4.30 -0.97
N HIS A 525 46.82 -4.69 0.20
CA HIS A 525 47.48 -5.65 1.10
C HIS A 525 46.54 -6.83 1.47
N PRO A 526 47.06 -8.04 1.79
CA PRO A 526 46.27 -9.27 1.86
C PRO A 526 45.83 -9.63 3.30
N ALA A 527 44.92 -10.61 3.41
CA ALA A 527 44.34 -11.06 4.67
C ALA A 527 44.89 -12.44 5.15
N ALA A 528 44.89 -12.65 6.48
CA ALA A 528 45.03 -13.95 7.13
C ALA A 528 44.33 -13.93 8.53
N PRO A 529 43.89 -15.07 9.10
CA PRO A 529 42.89 -15.09 10.19
C PRO A 529 43.42 -15.52 11.59
N HIS A 530 42.57 -15.40 12.61
CA HIS A 530 42.75 -16.03 13.93
C HIS A 530 41.54 -16.91 14.34
N PRO A 531 41.74 -18.02 15.08
CA PRO A 531 40.69 -19.02 15.38
C PRO A 531 39.97 -18.83 16.73
N VAL A 532 39.09 -19.79 17.06
CA VAL A 532 38.16 -19.81 18.20
C VAL A 532 38.62 -20.81 19.28
N ASP A 533 38.44 -20.50 20.59
CA ASP A 533 37.96 -21.50 21.61
C ASP A 533 37.69 -20.94 23.03
N ARG A 534 37.15 -21.80 23.92
CA ARG A 534 36.74 -21.61 25.34
C ARG A 534 36.89 -22.96 26.11
N PRO A 535 36.59 -23.10 27.43
CA PRO A 535 37.00 -22.32 28.63
C PRO A 535 37.47 -23.25 29.80
N HIS A 536 37.97 -22.72 30.95
CA HIS A 536 37.82 -23.21 32.37
C HIS A 536 38.83 -22.52 33.37
N PRO A 537 39.01 -22.86 34.67
CA PRO A 537 38.34 -22.13 35.77
C PRO A 537 39.22 -21.77 37.02
N ALA A 538 38.62 -21.06 38.00
CA ALA A 538 39.11 -20.83 39.39
C ALA A 538 40.45 -20.03 39.53
N ASP A 539 40.79 -19.38 40.65
CA ASP A 539 40.32 -19.48 42.04
C ASP A 539 40.45 -18.12 42.82
N ARG A 540 40.24 -18.10 44.15
CA ARG A 540 40.40 -16.93 45.05
C ARG A 540 41.29 -17.22 46.27
N PRO A 541 42.04 -16.20 46.75
CA PRO A 541 42.13 -15.98 48.21
C PRO A 541 41.62 -14.61 48.71
N ARG A 542 41.75 -14.40 50.02
CA ARG A 542 41.46 -13.17 50.81
C ARG A 542 42.82 -12.54 51.26
N ARG A 543 43.00 -11.46 52.04
CA ARG A 543 42.15 -10.61 52.91
C ARG A 543 42.95 -9.34 53.36
N ALA A 544 42.26 -8.28 53.83
CA ALA A 544 42.77 -7.17 54.68
C ALA A 544 43.79 -6.19 54.00
N ASP A 545 44.03 -4.97 54.51
CA ASP A 545 43.61 -4.33 55.78
C ASP A 545 43.22 -2.81 55.67
N ARG A 546 43.01 -2.14 56.80
CA ARG A 546 42.51 -0.74 57.05
C ARG A 546 43.68 0.24 57.43
N PRO A 547 43.51 1.54 57.85
CA PRO A 547 42.32 2.23 58.41
C PRO A 547 42.03 3.74 58.12
N ARG A 548 40.78 4.16 58.41
CA ARG A 548 40.27 5.43 59.03
C ARG A 548 40.81 6.84 58.66
N ARG A 549 39.85 7.77 58.45
CA ARG A 549 39.62 8.98 59.31
C ARG A 549 38.12 9.39 59.29
N LEU A 550 37.73 10.38 60.11
CA LEU A 550 36.36 10.80 60.53
C LEU A 550 36.39 12.29 60.98
N PRO A 551 35.25 12.93 61.34
CA PRO A 551 33.90 12.93 60.75
C PRO A 551 33.64 14.39 60.26
N PRO A 552 32.74 15.29 60.76
CA PRO A 552 31.37 15.23 61.35
C PRO A 552 30.32 15.67 60.27
N ASP A 553 29.09 16.21 60.44
CA ASP A 553 28.03 16.38 61.48
C ASP A 553 26.69 16.71 60.72
N ALA A 554 25.47 17.00 61.24
CA ALA A 554 24.84 17.06 62.57
C ALA A 554 23.28 16.92 62.44
N ALA A 555 22.60 16.71 63.58
CA ALA A 555 21.24 17.14 64.01
C ALA A 555 19.99 17.10 63.08
N GLY A 556 18.86 16.59 63.61
CA GLY A 556 17.50 16.81 63.07
C GLY A 556 16.40 15.84 63.58
N ASN A 557 15.61 16.26 64.59
CA ASN A 557 14.47 15.52 65.20
C ASN A 557 13.39 15.08 64.17
N ALA A 558 12.77 13.89 64.24
CA ALA A 558 11.77 13.37 65.22
C ALA A 558 10.42 14.13 65.20
N SER A 559 9.23 13.52 65.31
CA SER A 559 8.84 12.16 65.77
C SER A 559 7.92 11.45 64.72
N ALA A 560 6.88 10.62 64.93
CA ALA A 560 6.10 10.14 66.10
C ALA A 560 5.45 8.74 65.87
N GLU A 561 4.23 8.52 66.40
CA GLU A 561 3.51 7.23 66.59
C GLU A 561 2.37 7.00 65.56
N THR A 562 1.79 5.81 65.34
CA THR A 562 0.89 5.08 66.28
C THR A 562 0.68 3.59 65.91
N ARG A 563 0.23 2.79 66.88
CA ARG A 563 -0.09 1.33 66.84
C ARG A 563 -1.41 1.05 66.05
N TYR A 564 -1.93 -0.17 65.83
CA TYR A 564 -1.98 -1.37 66.69
C TYR A 564 -2.54 -2.63 65.97
N LEU A 565 -2.26 -3.81 66.56
CA LEU A 565 -3.04 -5.08 66.59
C LEU A 565 -3.07 -6.06 65.38
N ASP A 566 -2.76 -7.31 65.73
CA ASP A 566 -3.01 -8.61 65.04
C ASP A 566 -3.85 -9.46 66.03
N PRO A 567 -4.76 -10.37 65.59
CA PRO A 567 -4.38 -11.80 65.67
C PRO A 567 -4.97 -12.77 64.61
N HIS A 568 -4.13 -13.72 64.21
CA HIS A 568 -4.42 -15.05 63.62
C HIS A 568 -5.52 -15.90 64.34
N PRO A 569 -6.23 -16.88 63.69
CA PRO A 569 -5.62 -18.21 63.40
C PRO A 569 -6.15 -19.11 62.23
N ARG A 570 -5.19 -19.87 61.66
CA ARG A 570 -5.20 -21.26 61.10
C ARG A 570 -6.53 -21.97 60.70
N ARG A 571 -6.54 -22.59 59.49
CA ARG A 571 -7.01 -23.98 59.21
C ARG A 571 -6.67 -24.47 57.77
N GLY A 572 -6.41 -25.78 57.60
CA GLY A 572 -6.73 -26.52 56.36
C GLY A 572 -5.68 -26.73 55.24
N LEU A 573 -4.95 -27.84 55.30
CA LEU A 573 -4.47 -28.67 54.16
C LEU A 573 -5.01 -30.10 54.42
N PRO A 574 -4.99 -31.11 53.49
CA PRO A 574 -4.26 -31.24 52.21
C PRO A 574 -5.22 -31.73 51.08
N PRO A 575 -4.82 -32.54 50.04
CA PRO A 575 -3.52 -32.74 49.37
C PRO A 575 -3.54 -32.38 47.86
N GLY A 576 -2.37 -32.41 47.20
CA GLY A 576 -2.26 -32.22 45.74
C GLY A 576 -2.13 -33.53 44.93
N PRO A 577 -2.27 -33.49 43.58
CA PRO A 577 -2.11 -34.66 42.72
C PRO A 577 -0.64 -34.97 42.38
N VAL A 578 -0.32 -36.25 42.23
CA VAL A 578 1.01 -36.76 41.80
C VAL A 578 1.20 -36.54 40.28
N PRO A 579 2.40 -36.15 39.80
CA PRO A 579 2.66 -36.04 38.37
C PRO A 579 2.62 -37.42 37.67
N ARG A 580 1.88 -37.51 36.57
CA ARG A 580 1.92 -38.69 35.69
C ARG A 580 3.19 -38.70 34.85
N THR A 581 3.93 -39.81 34.90
CA THR A 581 4.98 -40.14 33.94
C THR A 581 4.37 -40.44 32.57
N GLY A 582 4.49 -39.50 31.63
CA GLY A 582 4.19 -39.70 30.21
C GLY A 582 5.49 -39.82 29.42
N ALA A 583 5.67 -40.92 28.68
CA ALA A 583 6.84 -41.10 27.82
C ALA A 583 6.80 -40.14 26.63
N ALA A 584 7.95 -39.58 26.25
CA ALA A 584 8.07 -38.80 25.02
C ALA A 584 7.98 -39.73 23.78
N PRO A 585 7.30 -39.34 22.69
CA PRO A 585 7.34 -40.07 21.44
C PRO A 585 8.75 -40.00 20.82
N PRO A 586 9.22 -41.07 20.15
CA PRO A 586 10.55 -41.08 19.54
C PRO A 586 10.64 -40.14 18.34
N HIS A 587 11.79 -39.50 18.16
CA HIS A 587 12.09 -38.75 16.94
C HIS A 587 12.19 -39.70 15.73
N PRO A 588 11.77 -39.26 14.51
CA PRO A 588 12.04 -40.00 13.30
C PRO A 588 13.55 -40.07 13.02
N PRO A 589 14.06 -41.15 12.41
CA PRO A 589 15.49 -41.30 12.13
C PRO A 589 15.98 -40.26 11.11
N ARG A 590 17.18 -39.72 11.36
CA ARG A 590 17.88 -38.89 10.38
C ARG A 590 18.22 -39.74 9.15
N ARG A 591 17.98 -39.22 7.94
CA ARG A 591 18.61 -39.77 6.72
C ARG A 591 20.14 -39.60 6.83
N PRO A 592 20.95 -40.60 6.44
CA PRO A 592 22.38 -40.39 6.24
C PRO A 592 22.62 -39.44 5.07
N ALA A 593 23.76 -38.75 5.08
CA ALA A 593 24.26 -38.05 3.89
C ALA A 593 24.83 -39.08 2.89
N PRO A 594 24.82 -38.80 1.57
CA PRO A 594 25.52 -39.64 0.60
C PRO A 594 27.04 -39.44 0.72
N ASP A 595 27.80 -40.53 0.68
CA ASP A 595 29.26 -40.51 0.57
C ASP A 595 29.67 -40.25 -0.90
N PRO A 596 30.75 -39.50 -1.19
CA PRO A 596 30.99 -38.93 -2.52
C PRO A 596 31.96 -39.74 -3.41
N HIS A 597 31.89 -41.08 -3.40
CA HIS A 597 32.74 -41.93 -4.25
C HIS A 597 32.01 -43.17 -4.79
N ASP A 598 31.44 -43.05 -5.99
CA ASP A 598 31.75 -43.92 -7.15
C ASP A 598 30.81 -43.63 -8.32
N ASP A 599 31.37 -43.14 -9.45
CA ASP A 599 31.00 -43.58 -10.81
C ASP A 599 31.96 -42.92 -11.83
N LEU A 600 32.93 -43.69 -12.33
CA LEU A 600 33.87 -43.30 -13.38
C LEU A 600 33.77 -44.27 -14.57
N ALA A 601 33.02 -43.88 -15.61
CA ALA A 601 33.44 -43.93 -17.04
C ALA A 601 32.25 -44.03 -18.03
N ASP A 602 32.06 -43.00 -18.86
CA ASP A 602 32.10 -43.14 -20.34
C ASP A 602 32.41 -41.77 -21.01
N PRO A 603 33.58 -41.56 -21.63
CA PRO A 603 34.00 -40.26 -22.13
C PRO A 603 33.54 -39.98 -23.58
N ALA A 604 32.27 -39.62 -23.77
CA ALA A 604 31.74 -39.21 -25.07
C ALA A 604 31.05 -37.82 -25.08
N ARG A 605 31.47 -36.96 -26.02
CA ARG A 605 30.86 -35.66 -26.40
C ARG A 605 30.83 -34.55 -25.34
N GLN A 606 31.93 -33.81 -25.23
CA GLN A 606 31.89 -32.37 -24.92
C GLN A 606 32.72 -31.59 -25.95
N GLN A 607 32.15 -30.53 -26.51
CA GLN A 607 32.88 -29.48 -27.25
C GLN A 607 32.75 -28.18 -26.44
N PRO A 608 33.86 -27.46 -26.16
CA PRO A 608 33.80 -26.22 -25.38
C PRO A 608 33.27 -25.04 -26.22
N PRO A 609 32.55 -24.08 -25.62
CA PRO A 609 32.02 -22.92 -26.32
C PRO A 609 33.11 -21.93 -26.72
N VAL A 610 32.99 -21.34 -27.92
CA VAL A 610 33.96 -20.41 -28.49
C VAL A 610 33.90 -19.04 -27.79
N ARG A 611 34.97 -18.66 -27.08
CA ARG A 611 35.16 -17.29 -26.59
C ARG A 611 35.35 -16.32 -27.77
N ARG A 612 34.54 -15.26 -27.85
CA ARG A 612 34.83 -14.10 -28.71
C ARG A 612 35.72 -13.09 -27.96
N ALA A 613 36.77 -12.61 -28.61
CA ALA A 613 37.63 -11.54 -28.13
C ALA A 613 37.03 -10.15 -28.41
N PRO A 614 37.40 -9.09 -27.65
CA PRO A 614 36.82 -7.75 -27.81
C PRO A 614 37.31 -7.07 -29.10
N ARG A 615 36.45 -6.24 -29.70
CA ARG A 615 36.83 -5.31 -30.78
C ARG A 615 37.55 -4.10 -30.19
N ARG A 616 38.58 -3.61 -30.87
CA ARG A 616 39.16 -2.27 -30.62
C ARG A 616 38.36 -1.19 -31.38
N PRO A 617 38.37 0.06 -30.91
CA PRO A 617 37.81 1.18 -31.65
C PRO A 617 38.82 1.70 -32.69
N ASP A 618 38.36 1.91 -33.93
CA ASP A 618 38.71 3.04 -34.79
C ASP A 618 37.92 2.91 -36.10
N ASP A 619 36.93 3.79 -36.28
CA ASP A 619 36.42 4.26 -37.58
C ASP A 619 35.34 5.32 -37.33
N ARG A 620 35.64 6.59 -37.64
CA ARG A 620 34.67 7.70 -37.59
C ARG A 620 34.25 8.04 -39.03
N PRO A 621 32.94 8.10 -39.36
CA PRO A 621 32.51 8.58 -40.66
C PRO A 621 32.74 10.10 -40.79
N ALA A 622 33.24 10.52 -41.95
CA ALA A 622 33.39 11.93 -42.31
C ALA A 622 32.03 12.57 -42.70
N PRO A 623 31.86 13.91 -42.55
CA PRO A 623 30.59 14.59 -42.81
C PRO A 623 30.27 14.69 -44.31
N ARG A 624 28.97 14.80 -44.64
CA ARG A 624 28.49 15.11 -45.99
C ARG A 624 28.45 16.62 -46.23
N SER A 625 28.92 17.06 -47.39
CA SER A 625 28.75 18.44 -47.88
C SER A 625 27.37 18.61 -48.53
N PRO A 626 26.76 19.82 -48.47
CA PRO A 626 25.48 20.09 -49.12
C PRO A 626 25.64 20.76 -50.49
N GLU A 627 24.95 20.26 -51.53
CA GLU A 627 24.43 21.09 -52.63
C GLU A 627 23.44 20.33 -53.54
N GLN A 628 22.58 21.09 -54.21
CA GLN A 628 21.61 20.72 -55.26
C GLN A 628 20.28 20.03 -54.86
N GLN A 629 19.25 20.89 -54.78
CA GLN A 629 17.79 20.68 -54.89
C GLN A 629 17.08 19.96 -53.74
#